data_AF-A0A917D8A2-F1
#
_entry.id   AF-A0A917D8A2-F1
#
_cell.length_a   1.000
_cell.length_b   1.000
_cell.length_c   1.000
_cell.angle_alpha   90.00
_cell.angle_beta   90.00
_cell.angle_gamma   90.00
#
_symmetry.space_group_name_H-M   'P 1'
#
loop_
_entity.id
_entity.type
_entity.pdbx_description
1 polymer ?
#
loop_
_entity_poly.entity_id
_entity_poly.type
_entity_poly.pdbx_seq_one_letter_code
_entity_poly.pdbx_strand_id
1 'polypeptide(L)' 'MTEPMMKQWEAEATHMRGRDLTKEEKAAIGEEILKGHLQPTLAKRPRKNAIRRAIDSVRPGPSGRQN' A
#
# COMPACT_ATOMS: atom_id res chain seq x y z
N MET A 1 -1.77 18.37 3.75
CA MET A 1 -2.59 17.37 4.48
C MET A 1 -2.19 15.91 4.18
N THR A 2 -1.44 15.64 3.11
CA THR A 2 -1.10 14.28 2.63
C THR A 2 0.04 13.57 3.37
N GLU A 3 1.05 14.30 3.87
CA GLU A 3 2.24 13.70 4.50
C GLU A 3 1.98 12.83 5.75
N PRO A 4 1.15 13.22 6.73
CA PRO A 4 0.90 12.37 7.90
C PRO A 4 0.13 11.09 7.53
N MET A 5 -0.79 11.16 6.57
CA MET A 5 -1.50 9.99 6.05
C MET A 5 -0.57 9.04 5.30
N MET A 6 0.32 9.57 4.46
CA MET A 6 1.28 8.76 3.71
C MET A 6 2.20 7.98 4.65
N LYS A 7 2.75 8.64 5.69
CA LYS A 7 3.58 7.98 6.71
C LYS A 7 2.83 6.86 7.45
N GLN A 8 1.55 7.04 7.75
CA GLN A 8 0.73 6.01 8.39
C GLN A 8 0.59 4.76 7.51
N TRP A 9 0.33 4.95 6.22
CA TRP A 9 0.19 3.84 5.27
C TRP A 9 1.52 3.16 4.96
N GLU A 10 2.61 3.92 4.90
CA GLU A 10 3.95 3.35 4.79
C GLU A 10 4.30 2.46 5.98
N ALA A 11 4.00 2.90 7.22
CA ALA A 11 4.24 2.08 8.41
C ALA A 11 3.42 0.77 8.39
N GLU A 12 2.13 0.86 7.99
CA GLU A 12 1.28 -0.32 7.86
C GLU A 12 1.79 -1.27 6.76
N ALA A 13 2.25 -0.72 5.63
CA ALA A 13 2.84 -1.46 4.52
C ALA A 13 4.17 -2.15 4.89
N THR A 14 5.07 -1.48 5.60
CA THR A 14 6.31 -2.08 6.14
C THR A 14 5.99 -3.25 7.06
N HIS A 15 5.02 -3.08 7.98
CA HIS A 15 4.58 -4.15 8.86
C HIS A 15 3.96 -5.33 8.10
N MET A 16 3.24 -5.06 7.00
CA MET A 16 2.68 -6.11 6.15
C MET A 16 3.73 -6.90 5.37
N ARG A 17 4.81 -6.25 4.91
CA ARG A 17 5.87 -6.90 4.14
C ARG A 17 6.98 -7.49 5.00
N GLY A 18 7.08 -7.09 6.27
CA GLY A 18 8.16 -7.51 7.17
C GLY A 18 9.54 -6.97 6.76
N ARG A 19 9.57 -5.93 5.91
CA ARG A 19 10.77 -5.27 5.40
C ARG A 19 10.46 -3.83 5.02
N ASP A 20 11.50 -3.03 4.84
CA ASP A 20 11.37 -1.67 4.33
C ASP A 20 10.83 -1.65 2.88
N LEU A 21 10.04 -0.61 2.62
CA LEU A 21 9.48 -0.33 1.30
C LEU A 21 10.50 0.42 0.45
N THR A 22 10.58 0.00 -0.81
CA THR A 22 11.34 0.70 -1.85
C THR A 22 10.67 2.01 -2.25
N LYS A 23 11.40 2.89 -2.94
CA LYS A 23 10.86 4.16 -3.44
C LYS A 23 9.64 3.94 -4.36
N GLU A 24 9.69 2.91 -5.21
CA GLU A 24 8.60 2.55 -6.12
C GLU A 24 7.35 2.09 -5.38
N GLU A 25 7.51 1.26 -4.34
CA GLU A 25 6.40 0.79 -3.51
C GLU A 25 5.74 1.94 -2.74
N LYS A 26 6.52 2.90 -2.24
CA LYS A 26 6.00 4.12 -1.60
C LYS A 26 5.24 4.99 -2.60
N ALA A 27 5.77 5.15 -3.81
CA ALA A 27 5.12 5.89 -4.88
C ALA A 27 3.77 5.26 -5.26
N ALA A 28 3.72 3.93 -5.41
CA ALA A 28 2.49 3.21 -5.74
C ALA A 28 1.41 3.37 -4.66
N ILE A 29 1.78 3.36 -3.37
CA ILE A 29 0.84 3.68 -2.28
C ILE A 29 0.34 5.12 -2.41
N GLY A 30 1.24 6.07 -2.70
CA GLY A 30 0.89 7.47 -2.95
C GLY A 30 -0.11 7.64 -4.09
N GLU A 31 0.07 6.91 -5.18
CA GLU A 31 -0.87 6.92 -6.31
C GLU A 31 -2.26 6.41 -5.92
N GLU A 32 -2.38 5.36 -5.11
CA GLU A 32 -3.69 4.87 -4.66
C GLU A 32 -4.40 5.88 -3.75
N ILE A 33 -3.66 6.69 -2.99
CA ILE A 33 -4.24 7.82 -2.25
C ILE A 33 -4.76 8.87 -3.23
N LEU A 34 -3.97 9.24 -4.24
CA LEU A 34 -4.36 10.24 -5.24
C LEU A 34 -5.56 9.81 -6.08
N LYS A 35 -5.64 8.52 -6.43
CA LYS A 35 -6.79 7.91 -7.13
C LYS A 35 -8.03 7.80 -6.23
N GLY A 36 -7.90 8.05 -4.93
CA GLY A 36 -8.98 7.92 -3.96
C GLY A 36 -9.33 6.47 -3.60
N HIS A 37 -8.50 5.51 -3.99
CA HIS A 37 -8.67 4.09 -3.65
C HIS A 37 -8.15 3.76 -2.26
N LEU A 38 -7.25 4.57 -1.71
CA LEU A 38 -6.74 4.46 -0.35
C LEU A 38 -7.15 5.68 0.48
N GLN A 39 -8.25 5.51 1.24
CA GLN A 39 -8.85 6.56 2.07
C GLN A 39 -8.79 6.21 3.56
N PRO A 40 -8.79 7.21 4.47
CA PRO A 40 -8.72 6.96 5.91
C PRO A 40 -10.02 6.38 6.48
N THR A 41 -11.13 6.62 5.80
CA THR A 41 -12.47 6.07 6.10
C THR A 41 -12.60 4.59 5.78
N LEU A 42 -11.68 4.01 4.98
CA LEU A 42 -11.71 2.59 4.67
C LEU A 42 -11.55 1.74 5.93
N ALA A 43 -12.37 0.70 6.02
CA ALA A 43 -12.21 -0.32 7.05
C ALA A 43 -10.84 -1.00 6.94
N LYS A 44 -10.38 -1.58 8.06
CA LYS A 44 -9.04 -2.18 8.19
C LYS A 44 -8.70 -3.19 7.08
N ARG A 45 -9.64 -4.09 6.76
CA ARG A 45 -9.43 -5.15 5.76
C ARG A 45 -9.31 -4.61 4.31
N PRO A 46 -10.25 -3.80 3.78
CA PRO A 46 -10.11 -3.25 2.44
C PRO A 46 -8.89 -2.33 2.30
N ARG A 47 -8.55 -1.56 3.35
CA ARG A 47 -7.34 -0.75 3.40
C ARG A 47 -6.07 -1.58 3.20
N LYS A 48 -5.90 -2.65 3.98
CA LYS A 48 -4.78 -3.58 3.80
C LYS A 48 -4.76 -4.21 2.41
N ASN A 49 -5.92 -4.51 1.84
CA ASN A 49 -5.99 -5.04 0.48
C ASN A 49 -5.56 -4.02 -0.58
N ALA A 50 -5.95 -2.75 -0.44
CA ALA A 50 -5.52 -1.66 -1.32
C ALA A 50 -4.00 -1.47 -1.24
N ILE A 51 -3.43 -1.40 -0.02
CA ILE A 51 -1.98 -1.32 0.20
C ILE A 51 -1.26 -2.53 -0.43
N ARG A 52 -1.79 -3.74 -0.23
CA ARG A 52 -1.21 -4.96 -0.80
C ARG A 52 -1.19 -4.88 -2.33
N ARG A 53 -2.31 -4.52 -2.95
CA ARG A 53 -2.44 -4.38 -4.40
C ARG A 53 -1.51 -3.32 -4.97
N ALA A 54 -1.35 -2.18 -4.28
CA ALA A 54 -0.42 -1.12 -4.67
C ALA A 54 1.03 -1.60 -4.70
N ILE A 55 1.44 -2.39 -3.70
CA ILE A 55 2.79 -2.93 -3.64
C ILE A 55 2.98 -4.05 -4.68
N ASP A 56 1.99 -4.94 -4.80
CA ASP A 56 2.04 -6.07 -5.75
C ASP A 56 2.00 -5.60 -7.22
N SER A 57 1.49 -4.40 -7.52
CA SER A 57 1.46 -3.85 -8.88
C SER A 57 2.85 -3.46 -9.40
N VAL A 58 3.73 -2.96 -8.53
CA VAL A 58 5.11 -2.58 -8.88
C VAL A 58 6.11 -3.69 -8.62
N ARG A 59 5.83 -4.54 -7.63
CA ARG A 59 6.66 -5.68 -7.29
C ARG A 59 5.77 -6.87 -6.97
N PRO A 60 5.29 -7.60 -8.00
CA PRO A 60 4.58 -8.84 -7.75
C PRO A 60 5.53 -9.74 -6.95
N GLY A 61 5.12 -10.13 -5.75
CA GLY A 61 5.81 -11.18 -5.00
C GLY A 61 5.90 -12.45 -5.84
N PRO A 62 6.72 -13.45 -5.44
CA PRO A 62 6.78 -14.73 -6.15
C PRO A 62 5.34 -15.23 -6.32
N SER A 63 4.94 -15.35 -7.57
CA SER A 63 3.59 -15.56 -8.05
C SER A 63 3.05 -16.88 -7.50
N GLY A 64 2.38 -16.82 -6.35
CA GLY A 64 1.70 -17.96 -5.74
C GLY A 64 0.17 -17.82 -5.69
N ARG A 65 -0.40 -16.71 -6.18
CA ARG A 65 -1.85 -16.49 -6.09
C ARG A 65 -2.37 -15.62 -7.24
N GLN A 66 -2.29 -16.16 -8.45
CA GLN A 66 -3.25 -15.87 -9.51
C GLN A 66 -4.30 -16.97 -9.44
N ASN A 67 -5.41 -16.72 -8.75
CA ASN A 67 -6.66 -17.46 -8.93
C ASN A 67 -7.80 -16.56 -8.45
#